data_AF-A0A932DN72-F1
#
_entry.id   AF-A0A932DN72-F1
#
_cell.length_a   1.000
_cell.length_b   1.000
_cell.length_c   1.000
_cell.angle_alpha   90.00
_cell.angle_beta   90.00
_cell.angle_gamma   90.00
#
_symmetry.space_group_name_H-M   'P 1'
#
loop_
_entity.id
_entity.type
_entity.pdbx_description
1 polymer ?
#
loop_
_entity_poly.entity_id
_entity_poly.type
_entity_poly.pdbx_seq_one_letter_code
_entity_poly.pdbx_strand_id
1 'polypeptide(L)' 'MSEIKRKKGESFEGFMRRVKDQWKRSGKLLQARKIQFFQSQPSRNMRRGQAVAKSKKVSKINYLKKIGKLPQKEEPYGRK' A
#
# COMPACT_ATOMS: atom_id res chain seq x y z
N MET A 1 -1.61 -5.82 -19.51
CA MET A 1 -2.04 -6.75 -18.43
C MET A 1 -3.18 -6.14 -17.59
N SER A 2 -4.15 -5.51 -18.26
CA SER A 2 -5.36 -4.89 -17.67
C SER A 2 -6.63 -5.60 -18.15
N GLU A 3 -6.49 -6.60 -19.01
CA GLU A 3 -7.61 -7.35 -19.58
C GLU A 3 -8.09 -8.39 -18.58
N ILE A 4 -8.97 -7.96 -17.68
CA ILE A 4 -9.72 -8.85 -16.80
C ILE A 4 -11.08 -9.00 -17.45
N LYS A 5 -11.37 -10.21 -17.95
CA LYS A 5 -12.68 -10.55 -18.49
C LYS A 5 -13.64 -10.95 -17.37
N ARG A 6 -14.91 -10.62 -17.54
CA ARG A 6 -15.98 -11.05 -16.64
C ARG A 6 -16.15 -12.56 -16.76
N LYS A 7 -16.23 -13.26 -15.62
CA LYS A 7 -16.49 -14.70 -15.60
C LYS A 7 -17.99 -14.95 -15.79
N LYS A 8 -18.37 -16.03 -16.48
CA LYS A 8 -19.77 -16.45 -16.60
C LYS A 8 -20.31 -16.79 -15.20
N GLY A 9 -21.44 -16.18 -14.82
CA GLY A 9 -22.03 -16.34 -13.47
C GLY A 9 -21.50 -15.39 -12.39
N GLU A 10 -20.56 -14.48 -12.71
CA GLU A 10 -20.08 -13.46 -11.75
C GLU A 10 -21.01 -12.25 -11.69
N SER A 11 -21.33 -11.76 -10.48
CA SER A 11 -22.01 -10.48 -10.31
C SER A 11 -21.12 -9.33 -10.80
N PHE A 12 -21.74 -8.22 -11.23
CA PHE A 12 -20.99 -7.06 -11.69
C PHE A 12 -20.05 -6.51 -10.60
N GLU A 13 -20.51 -6.47 -9.36
CA GLU A 13 -19.71 -5.99 -8.22
C GLU A 13 -18.52 -6.90 -7.92
N GLY A 14 -18.70 -8.22 -8.01
CA GLY A 14 -17.61 -9.19 -7.83
C GLY A 14 -16.50 -8.99 -8.86
N PHE A 15 -16.90 -8.76 -10.11
CA PHE A 15 -15.98 -8.41 -11.20
C PHE A 15 -15.23 -7.11 -10.89
N MET A 16 -15.94 -6.04 -10.54
CA MET A 16 -15.35 -4.73 -10.26
C MET A 16 -14.39 -4.76 -9.06
N ARG A 17 -14.70 -5.55 -8.02
CA ARG A 17 -13.78 -5.77 -6.89
C ARG A 17 -12.47 -6.38 -7.36
N ARG A 18 -12.56 -7.44 -8.18
CA ARG A 18 -11.40 -8.15 -8.73
C ARG A 18 -10.53 -7.24 -9.60
N VAL A 19 -11.17 -6.37 -10.40
CA VAL A 19 -10.48 -5.34 -11.19
C VAL A 19 -9.72 -4.36 -10.27
N LYS A 20 -10.39 -3.82 -9.25
CA LYS A 20 -9.78 -2.88 -8.30
C LYS A 20 -8.60 -3.52 -7.56
N ASP A 21 -8.74 -4.76 -7.11
CA ASP A 21 -7.68 -5.47 -6.39
C ASP A 21 -6.48 -5.77 -7.30
N GLN A 22 -6.72 -6.12 -8.56
CA GLN A 22 -5.64 -6.31 -9.54
C GLN A 22 -4.90 -5.00 -9.80
N TRP A 23 -5.61 -3.87 -9.94
CA TRP A 23 -4.96 -2.56 -10.10
C TRP A 23 -4.13 -2.18 -8.87
N LYS A 24 -4.63 -2.43 -7.66
CA LYS A 24 -3.87 -2.22 -6.41
C LYS A 24 -2.61 -3.09 -6.36
N ARG A 25 -2.74 -4.40 -6.62
CA ARG A 25 -1.63 -5.36 -6.63
C ARG A 25 -0.57 -5.01 -7.67
N SER A 26 -1.00 -4.59 -8.86
CA SER A 26 -0.08 -4.19 -9.93
C SER A 26 0.72 -2.93 -9.62
N GLY A 27 0.33 -2.14 -8.62
CA GLY A 27 0.99 -0.88 -8.26
C GLY A 27 0.83 0.24 -9.30
N LYS A 28 0.22 -0.01 -10.47
CA LYS A 28 0.07 0.97 -11.56
C LYS A 28 -0.63 2.24 -11.11
N LEU A 29 -1.66 2.10 -10.28
CA LEU A 29 -2.42 3.24 -9.76
C LEU A 29 -1.56 4.10 -8.81
N LEU A 30 -0.66 3.48 -8.04
CA LEU A 30 0.28 4.18 -7.18
C LEU A 30 1.41 4.83 -8.01
N GLN A 31 1.86 4.17 -9.08
CA GLN A 31 2.82 4.74 -10.03
C GLN A 31 2.23 5.98 -10.73
N ALA A 32 1.00 5.89 -11.26
CA ALA A 32 0.31 7.00 -11.91
C ALA A 32 0.24 8.23 -10.99
N ARG A 33 -0.07 8.03 -9.70
CA ARG A 33 -0.07 9.11 -8.70
C ARG A 33 1.33 9.68 -8.42
N LYS A 34 2.37 8.85 -8.43
CA LYS A 34 3.75 9.31 -8.22
C LYS A 34 4.27 10.17 -9.35
N ILE A 35 3.93 9.83 -10.59
CA ILE A 35 4.38 10.55 -11.80
C ILE A 35 3.45 11.69 -12.21
N GLN A 36 2.34 11.89 -11.50
CA GLN A 36 1.36 12.94 -11.80
C GLN A 36 1.99 14.34 -11.77
N PHE A 37 3.01 14.54 -10.93
CA PHE A 37 3.71 15.81 -10.78
C PHE A 37 5.22 15.59 -10.88
N PHE A 38 5.95 16.64 -11.30
CA PHE A 38 7.40 16.63 -11.25
C PHE A 38 7.88 16.57 -9.80
N GLN A 39 8.70 15.57 -9.50
CA GLN A 39 9.38 15.43 -8.22
C GLN A 39 10.88 15.32 -8.47
N SER A 40 11.65 16.22 -7.87
CA SER A 40 13.11 16.18 -7.95
C SER A 40 13.67 14.93 -7.27
N GLN A 41 14.82 14.47 -7.75
CA GLN A 41 15.48 13.31 -7.15
C GLN A 41 15.92 13.62 -5.71
N PRO A 42 15.62 12.74 -4.73
CA PRO A 42 15.96 13.01 -3.35
C PRO A 42 17.49 12.99 -3.15
N SER A 43 18.00 13.95 -2.38
CA SER A 43 19.42 14.03 -2.02
C SER A 43 19.88 12.83 -1.19
N ARG A 44 21.20 12.58 -1.14
CA ARG A 44 21.79 11.47 -0.34
C ARG A 44 21.38 11.52 1.12
N ASN A 45 21.37 12.71 1.72
CA ASN A 45 21.01 12.91 3.12
C ASN A 45 19.53 12.61 3.37
N MET A 46 18.65 13.02 2.44
CA MET A 46 17.22 12.71 2.52
C MET A 46 16.97 11.19 2.42
N ARG A 47 17.62 10.51 1.48
CA ARG A 47 17.53 9.03 1.34
C ARG A 47 18.00 8.33 2.61
N ARG A 48 19.12 8.77 3.19
CA ARG A 48 19.65 8.22 4.46
C ARG A 48 18.66 8.42 5.61
N GLY A 49 18.10 9.63 5.76
CA GLY A 49 17.10 9.92 6.78
C GLY A 49 15.86 9.03 6.69
N GLN A 50 15.34 8.85 5.46
CA GLN A 50 14.20 7.96 5.21
C GLN A 50 14.51 6.49 5.54
N ALA A 51 15.69 6.00 5.17
CA ALA A 51 16.12 4.64 5.46
C ALA A 51 16.25 4.37 6.97
N VAL A 52 16.86 5.30 7.72
CA VAL A 52 16.98 5.20 9.18
C VAL A 52 15.60 5.22 9.85
N ALA A 53 14.71 6.12 9.44
CA ALA A 53 13.36 6.19 9.98
C ALA A 53 12.57 4.88 9.72
N LYS A 54 12.70 4.31 8.52
CA LYS A 54 12.09 3.02 8.16
C LYS A 54 12.63 1.89 9.05
N SER A 55 13.95 1.82 9.23
CA SER A 55 14.60 0.81 10.08
C SER A 55 14.11 0.89 11.53
N LYS A 56 14.05 2.09 12.12
CA LYS A 56 13.51 2.31 13.47
C LYS A 56 12.06 1.84 13.59
N LYS A 57 11.21 2.16 12.61
CA LYS A 57 9.80 1.74 12.60
C LYS A 57 9.65 0.22 12.53
N VAL A 58 10.41 -0.44 11.66
CA VAL A 58 10.41 -1.91 11.52
C VAL A 58 10.88 -2.57 12.83
N SER A 59 11.97 -2.08 13.42
CA SER A 59 12.49 -2.60 14.70
C SER A 59 11.44 -2.48 15.81
N LYS A 60 10.80 -1.31 15.95
CA LYS A 60 9.72 -1.09 16.93
C LYS A 60 8.56 -2.06 16.71
N ILE A 61 8.10 -2.23 15.47
CA ILE A 61 6.99 -3.15 15.15
C ILE A 61 7.36 -4.60 15.47
N ASN A 62 8.58 -5.03 15.12
CA ASN A 62 9.06 -6.38 15.41
C ASN A 62 9.15 -6.64 16.92
N TYR A 63 9.62 -5.65 17.70
CA TYR A 63 9.63 -5.72 19.14
C TYR A 63 8.22 -5.83 19.73
N LEU A 64 7.29 -4.97 19.31
CA LEU A 64 5.89 -5.00 19.74
C LEU A 64 5.21 -6.33 19.38
N LYS A 65 5.54 -6.90 18.22
CA LYS A 65 5.10 -8.23 17.80
C LYS A 65 5.62 -9.32 18.72
N LYS A 66 6.91 -9.25 19.10
CA LYS A 66 7.54 -10.22 19.99
C LYS A 66 6.90 -10.23 21.38
N ILE A 67 6.56 -9.06 21.92
CA ILE A 67 5.95 -8.93 23.26
C ILE A 67 4.43 -9.06 23.25
N GLY A 68 3.80 -9.34 22.10
CA GLY A 68 2.34 -9.45 21.96
C GLY A 68 1.56 -8.14 22.10
N LYS A 69 2.23 -6.98 22.17
CA LYS A 69 1.62 -5.64 22.29
C LYS A 69 1.58 -4.91 20.95
N LEU A 70 1.29 -5.64 19.87
CA LEU A 70 1.00 -4.98 18.59
C LEU A 70 -0.24 -4.09 18.80
N PRO A 71 -0.17 -2.79 18.49
CA PRO A 71 -1.36 -1.96 18.54
C PRO A 71 -2.40 -2.58 17.62
N GLN A 72 -3.62 -2.72 18.11
CA GLN A 72 -4.74 -3.08 17.24
C GLN A 72 -4.75 -2.07 16.10
N LYS A 73 -4.90 -2.57 14.88
CA LYS A 73 -4.89 -1.75 13.68
C LYS A 73 -6.06 -0.77 13.82
N GLU A 74 -5.77 0.47 14.21
CA GLU A 74 -6.76 1.54 14.14
C GLU A 74 -7.27 1.54 12.70
N GLU A 75 -8.55 1.22 12.52
CA GLU A 75 -9.16 1.31 11.21
C GLU A 75 -8.97 2.75 10.73
N PRO A 76 -8.33 2.99 9.57
CA PRO A 76 -8.05 4.35 9.10
C PRO A 76 -9.33 5.15 8.79
N TYR A 77 -10.49 4.50 8.86
CA TYR A 77 -11.80 5.13 8.82
C TYR A 77 -12.60 4.57 10.00
N GLY A 78 -12.89 5.41 10.99
CA GLY A 78 -13.77 5.06 12.11
C GLY A 78 -15.19 4.79 11.65
N ARG A 79 -15.45 3.64 11.05
CA ARG A 79 -16.79 3.06 10.99
C ARG A 79 -17.04 2.44 12.36
N LYS A 80 -17.90 3.09 13.14
CA LYS A 80 -18.61 2.45 14.25
C LYS A 80 -19.38 1.25 13.73
#